data_AF-A0A6P0TW70-F1
#
_entry.id   AF-A0A6P0TW70-F1
#
_cell.length_a   1.000
_cell.length_b   1.000
_cell.length_c   1.000
_cell.angle_alpha   90.00
_cell.angle_beta   90.00
_cell.angle_gamma   90.00
#
_symmetry.space_group_name_H-M   'P 1'
#
loop_
_entity.id
_entity.type
_entity.pdbx_description
1 polymer ?
#
loop_
_entity_poly.entity_id
_entity_poly.type
_entity_poly.pdbx_seq_one_letter_code
_entity_poly.pdbx_strand_id
1 'polypeptide(L)'
;MTNLGSLSRQGKSLATVIAASGSFLIGMLLPMEIWTNQQTTTKATTVKTATNTNQINQSTNNKETPLEVIKISSVVAKKINNTKQKLRELELKTFNFSVPKRFQSQTVKNVTLNSKQKVISLTFDDGPWNKTTEQILEILKKHNIQATFFVVGQHLNIRQEIGKKIVEEGHVIANHTWNHPSKSSKMSSDQIKSEIGRTADLIYKITGRTTNLFRPPGGVLVNGLADYAKERKHTVVLWSADSVDWYYRSAQKITKKVLNKASNGGIVLLHDGGGPRGHVVEALPNIIAGLKKQGYEFVTIPELLTIKDRELHQAELAKKRESEKQETKAKANKE
;
A
#
# COMPACT_ATOMS: atom_id res chain seq x y z
N MET A 1 20.62 28.19 -57.60
CA MET A 1 21.15 26.83 -57.80
C MET A 1 20.66 26.01 -56.59
N THR A 2 19.58 25.23 -56.68
CA THR A 2 19.49 23.83 -57.22
C THR A 2 20.40 22.87 -56.44
N ASN A 3 19.98 21.72 -55.88
CA ASN A 3 18.75 20.90 -55.96
C ASN A 3 18.48 20.27 -54.55
N LEU A 4 17.29 19.90 -54.06
CA LEU A 4 16.14 19.11 -54.57
C LEU A 4 16.42 17.60 -54.81
N GLY A 5 15.62 16.73 -54.16
CA GLY A 5 15.69 15.25 -54.25
C GLY A 5 15.68 14.54 -52.88
N SER A 6 14.60 14.15 -52.20
CA SER A 6 13.20 13.76 -52.50
C SER A 6 12.94 12.24 -52.40
N LEU A 7 11.85 11.87 -51.69
CA LEU A 7 11.06 10.63 -51.84
C LEU A 7 11.69 9.29 -51.38
N SER A 8 10.94 8.27 -50.91
CA SER A 8 9.58 8.22 -50.33
C SER A 8 9.23 6.81 -49.80
N ARG A 9 8.17 6.71 -48.96
CA ARG A 9 7.25 5.54 -48.79
C ARG A 9 7.89 4.23 -48.26
N GLN A 10 7.21 3.29 -47.59
CA GLN A 10 5.84 3.04 -47.07
C GLN A 10 6.06 2.13 -45.82
N GLY A 11 5.17 1.92 -44.83
CA GLY A 11 3.76 2.25 -44.64
C GLY A 11 3.03 1.06 -43.95
N LYS A 12 1.97 1.33 -43.16
CA LYS A 12 1.08 0.37 -42.45
C LYS A 12 1.65 -0.20 -41.11
N SER A 13 0.86 -0.38 -40.04
CA SER A 13 -0.56 -0.03 -39.82
C SER A 13 -0.86 0.37 -38.36
N LEU A 14 -1.87 1.23 -38.23
CA LEU A 14 -2.54 1.64 -37.01
C LEU A 14 -3.14 0.43 -36.25
N ALA A 15 -3.02 0.41 -34.91
CA ALA A 15 -3.79 -0.47 -34.04
C ALA A 15 -4.29 0.33 -32.82
N THR A 16 -5.38 1.06 -33.02
CA THR A 16 -6.05 1.85 -31.97
C THR A 16 -6.75 0.91 -30.99
N VAL A 17 -6.25 0.76 -29.77
CA VAL A 17 -7.00 0.10 -28.69
C VAL A 17 -7.90 1.14 -28.01
N ILE A 18 -9.16 1.18 -28.44
CA ILE A 18 -10.23 1.85 -27.69
C ILE A 18 -10.55 0.98 -26.48
N ALA A 19 -9.96 1.31 -25.32
CA ALA A 19 -10.37 0.73 -24.05
C ALA A 19 -11.71 1.37 -23.62
N ALA A 20 -12.81 0.70 -23.95
CA ALA A 20 -14.15 1.15 -23.62
C ALA A 20 -14.36 1.23 -22.09
N SER A 21 -15.18 2.19 -21.67
CA SER A 21 -15.66 2.35 -20.30
C SER A 21 -16.40 1.09 -19.82
N GLY A 22 -15.87 0.45 -18.77
CA GLY A 22 -16.52 -0.66 -18.08
C GLY A 22 -16.64 -0.37 -16.58
N SER A 23 -17.83 0.04 -16.14
CA SER A 23 -18.18 0.09 -14.72
C SER A 23 -18.22 -1.32 -14.13
N PHE A 24 -17.75 -1.50 -12.89
CA PHE A 24 -18.02 -2.73 -12.13
C PHE A 24 -18.57 -2.41 -10.74
N LEU A 25 -19.89 -2.40 -10.66
CA LEU A 25 -20.65 -2.80 -9.47
C LEU A 25 -21.11 -4.26 -9.70
N ILE A 26 -21.73 -4.86 -8.68
CA ILE A 26 -21.99 -6.31 -8.50
C ILE A 26 -20.75 -7.01 -7.91
N GLY A 27 -20.83 -7.76 -6.81
CA GLY A 27 -22.01 -8.12 -6.01
C GLY A 27 -21.91 -9.57 -5.53
N MET A 28 -22.32 -9.83 -4.29
CA MET A 28 -22.33 -11.12 -3.61
C MET A 28 -22.65 -12.34 -4.49
N LEU A 29 -21.89 -13.43 -4.32
CA LEU A 29 -22.41 -14.71 -3.79
C LEU A 29 -21.28 -15.75 -3.60
N LEU A 30 -21.16 -16.27 -2.37
CA LEU A 30 -20.48 -17.52 -2.05
C LEU A 30 -21.56 -18.56 -1.72
N PRO A 31 -21.45 -19.82 -2.17
CA PRO A 31 -22.19 -20.93 -1.59
C PRO A 31 -21.36 -21.63 -0.49
N MET A 32 -22.01 -21.91 0.64
CA MET A 32 -21.52 -22.81 1.69
C MET A 32 -22.01 -24.24 1.43
N GLU A 33 -21.16 -25.20 1.82
CA GLU A 33 -21.46 -26.56 2.32
C GLU A 33 -22.45 -27.49 1.59
N ILE A 34 -21.97 -28.70 1.29
CA ILE A 34 -22.71 -29.93 1.59
C ILE A 34 -21.77 -30.88 2.36
N TRP A 35 -22.24 -31.36 3.51
CA TRP A 35 -21.60 -32.39 4.34
C TRP A 35 -22.29 -33.73 4.05
N THR A 36 -21.54 -34.79 3.77
CA THR A 36 -22.08 -36.16 3.79
C THR A 36 -21.20 -37.05 4.63
N ASN A 37 -21.84 -37.77 5.53
CA ASN A 37 -21.23 -38.54 6.61
C ASN A 37 -21.53 -40.03 6.35
N GLN A 38 -20.50 -40.88 6.36
CA GLN A 38 -20.71 -42.33 6.42
C GLN A 38 -19.54 -43.01 7.12
N GLN A 39 -19.77 -43.40 8.37
CA GLN A 39 -18.97 -44.42 9.05
C GLN A 39 -19.44 -45.80 8.61
N THR A 40 -18.51 -46.68 8.24
CA THR A 40 -18.62 -48.11 8.54
C THR A 40 -17.25 -48.70 8.88
N THR A 41 -17.27 -49.58 9.86
CA THR A 41 -16.23 -50.55 10.22
C THR A 41 -16.07 -51.59 9.09
N THR A 42 -15.01 -52.42 8.93
CA THR A 42 -14.02 -52.95 9.89
C THR A 42 -12.83 -53.62 9.14
N LYS A 43 -11.73 -53.87 9.87
CA LYS A 43 -10.68 -54.90 9.64
C LYS A 43 -9.72 -54.77 8.44
N ALA A 44 -8.44 -55.01 8.75
CA ALA A 44 -7.34 -55.13 7.79
C ALA A 44 -7.00 -56.61 7.54
N THR A 45 -6.61 -56.93 6.30
CA THR A 45 -5.76 -58.09 5.95
C THR A 45 -4.86 -57.69 4.77
N THR A 46 -3.57 -58.01 4.87
CA THR A 46 -2.55 -57.76 3.83
C THR A 46 -2.31 -59.00 3.00
N VAL A 47 -2.47 -58.96 1.66
CA VAL A 47 -1.83 -59.91 0.72
C VAL A 47 -1.41 -59.17 -0.56
N LYS A 48 -0.30 -59.60 -1.16
CA LYS A 48 0.31 -59.03 -2.39
C LYS A 48 -0.19 -59.70 -3.68
N THR A 49 0.26 -59.12 -4.81
CA THR A 49 0.59 -59.77 -6.10
C THR A 49 -0.53 -60.16 -7.09
N ALA A 50 -0.67 -59.30 -8.10
CA ALA A 50 -0.44 -59.57 -9.54
C ALA A 50 -1.34 -60.53 -10.37
N THR A 51 -1.29 -60.25 -11.68
CA THR A 51 -1.71 -61.04 -12.86
C THR A 51 -3.20 -61.19 -13.21
N ASN A 52 -3.59 -60.47 -14.28
CA ASN A 52 -4.43 -60.86 -15.43
C ASN A 52 -5.33 -62.11 -15.35
N THR A 53 -6.56 -62.01 -15.88
CA THR A 53 -6.91 -62.49 -17.24
C THR A 53 -8.33 -62.06 -17.67
N ASN A 54 -8.44 -61.55 -18.91
CA ASN A 54 -9.52 -61.65 -19.93
C ASN A 54 -10.79 -62.50 -19.60
N GLN A 55 -12.00 -62.24 -20.12
CA GLN A 55 -12.43 -61.42 -21.28
C GLN A 55 -13.98 -61.32 -21.41
N ILE A 56 -14.48 -60.47 -22.32
CA ILE A 56 -15.74 -60.60 -23.11
C ILE A 56 -17.05 -60.42 -22.29
N ASN A 57 -18.01 -59.53 -22.59
CA ASN A 57 -18.35 -58.72 -23.79
C ASN A 57 -19.19 -57.47 -23.34
N GLN A 58 -19.67 -56.49 -24.14
CA GLN A 58 -19.67 -56.22 -25.59
C GLN A 58 -19.88 -54.70 -25.88
N SER A 59 -19.50 -54.24 -27.09
CA SER A 59 -19.99 -53.08 -27.87
C SER A 59 -20.52 -51.78 -27.21
N THR A 60 -19.77 -50.69 -27.36
CA THR A 60 -20.13 -49.58 -28.29
C THR A 60 -18.89 -48.78 -28.68
N ASN A 61 -18.83 -48.34 -29.95
CA ASN A 61 -17.71 -47.54 -30.45
C ASN A 61 -17.87 -46.05 -30.08
N ASN A 62 -16.83 -45.44 -29.53
CA ASN A 62 -16.27 -44.21 -30.09
C ASN A 62 -14.82 -43.99 -29.63
N LYS A 63 -13.96 -43.57 -30.57
CA LYS A 63 -12.56 -43.23 -30.31
C LYS A 63 -12.45 -41.79 -29.82
N GLU A 64 -12.04 -41.58 -28.57
CA GLU A 64 -11.42 -40.32 -28.17
C GLU A 64 -10.09 -40.58 -27.45
N THR A 65 -9.06 -39.81 -27.84
CA THR A 65 -7.67 -39.95 -27.40
C THR A 65 -7.39 -39.14 -26.13
N PRO A 66 -7.03 -39.76 -24.99
CA PRO A 66 -6.92 -39.04 -23.71
C PRO A 66 -5.51 -38.48 -23.45
N LEU A 67 -5.04 -37.48 -24.20
CA LEU A 67 -3.69 -36.90 -23.99
C LEU A 67 -3.52 -35.37 -24.05
N GLU A 68 -4.48 -34.58 -24.56
CA GLU A 68 -4.29 -33.11 -24.68
C GLU A 68 -4.88 -32.28 -23.53
N VAL A 69 -6.05 -32.66 -23.00
CA VAL A 69 -6.81 -31.84 -22.02
C VAL A 69 -6.02 -31.56 -20.73
N ILE A 70 -5.24 -32.53 -20.25
CA ILE A 70 -4.45 -32.43 -19.00
C ILE A 70 -3.17 -31.58 -19.18
N LYS A 71 -2.61 -31.54 -20.39
CA LYS A 71 -1.47 -30.65 -20.69
C LYS A 71 -1.93 -29.20 -20.83
N ILE A 72 -3.08 -28.97 -21.44
CA ILE A 72 -3.65 -27.62 -21.56
C ILE A 72 -3.94 -27.03 -20.18
N SER A 73 -4.56 -27.78 -19.26
CA SER A 73 -4.87 -27.28 -17.92
C SER A 73 -3.62 -26.92 -17.10
N SER A 74 -2.56 -27.73 -17.16
CA SER A 74 -1.30 -27.46 -16.45
C SER A 74 -0.49 -26.30 -17.07
N VAL A 75 -0.48 -26.16 -18.40
CA VAL A 75 0.13 -25.02 -19.10
C VAL A 75 -0.64 -23.73 -18.82
N VAL A 76 -1.97 -23.76 -18.85
CA VAL A 76 -2.83 -22.62 -18.51
C VAL A 76 -2.66 -22.23 -17.03
N ALA A 77 -2.64 -23.19 -16.10
CA ALA A 77 -2.39 -22.92 -14.68
C ALA A 77 -1.00 -22.30 -14.45
N LYS A 78 0.04 -22.81 -15.11
CA LYS A 78 1.39 -22.23 -15.06
C LYS A 78 1.42 -20.80 -15.64
N LYS A 79 0.70 -20.55 -16.74
CA LYS A 79 0.59 -19.21 -17.35
C LYS A 79 -0.18 -18.25 -16.45
N ILE A 80 -1.27 -18.68 -15.81
CA ILE A 80 -2.03 -17.91 -14.81
C ILE A 80 -1.16 -17.59 -13.60
N ASN A 81 -0.40 -18.55 -13.07
CA ASN A 81 0.49 -18.32 -11.93
C ASN A 81 1.64 -17.37 -12.27
N ASN A 82 2.27 -17.55 -13.44
CA ASN A 82 3.29 -16.61 -13.93
C ASN A 82 2.70 -15.21 -14.16
N THR A 83 1.48 -15.11 -14.70
CA THR A 83 0.79 -13.82 -14.90
C THR A 83 0.41 -13.18 -13.57
N LYS A 84 -0.07 -13.94 -12.57
CA LYS A 84 -0.31 -13.45 -11.20
C LYS A 84 0.97 -13.01 -10.50
N GLN A 85 2.07 -13.74 -10.64
CA GLN A 85 3.37 -13.35 -10.12
C GLN A 85 3.87 -12.07 -10.80
N LYS A 86 3.73 -11.96 -12.13
CA LYS A 86 4.17 -10.78 -12.89
C LYS A 86 3.25 -9.57 -12.67
N LEU A 87 1.95 -9.78 -12.43
CA LEU A 87 1.02 -8.76 -11.93
C LEU A 87 1.40 -8.33 -10.53
N ARG A 88 1.69 -9.24 -9.61
CA ARG A 88 2.16 -8.90 -8.26
C ARG A 88 3.52 -8.20 -8.27
N GLU A 89 4.41 -8.56 -9.20
CA GLU A 89 5.70 -7.88 -9.41
C GLU A 89 5.52 -6.49 -10.02
N LEU A 90 4.58 -6.34 -10.97
CA LEU A 90 4.14 -5.05 -11.53
C LEU A 90 3.44 -4.19 -10.49
N GLU A 91 2.59 -4.75 -9.65
CA GLU A 91 1.96 -4.11 -8.50
C GLU A 91 3.04 -3.68 -7.51
N LEU A 92 3.98 -4.53 -7.09
CA LEU A 92 5.08 -4.14 -6.20
C LEU A 92 6.05 -3.11 -6.83
N LYS A 93 6.09 -3.01 -8.16
CA LYS A 93 6.79 -1.94 -8.90
C LYS A 93 5.94 -0.68 -9.12
N THR A 94 4.61 -0.77 -9.09
CA THR A 94 3.66 0.35 -9.26
C THR A 94 2.93 0.73 -7.97
N PHE A 95 3.23 0.07 -6.84
CA PHE A 95 2.85 0.45 -5.48
C PHE A 95 3.44 1.84 -5.27
N ASN A 96 2.57 2.84 -5.40
CA ASN A 96 3.03 4.16 -5.78
C ASN A 96 3.47 4.92 -4.53
N PHE A 97 4.69 4.65 -4.07
CA PHE A 97 5.38 5.42 -3.04
C PHE A 97 5.48 6.92 -3.36
N SER A 98 5.26 7.29 -4.64
CA SER A 98 5.17 8.67 -5.10
C SER A 98 3.95 9.38 -4.53
N VAL A 99 4.20 10.50 -3.86
CA VAL A 99 3.15 11.40 -3.38
C VAL A 99 2.59 12.22 -4.56
N PRO A 100 1.26 12.30 -4.74
CA PRO A 100 0.67 13.11 -5.81
C PRO A 100 1.13 14.57 -5.74
N LYS A 101 1.37 15.19 -6.89
CA LYS A 101 1.96 16.54 -7.00
C LYS A 101 1.22 17.58 -6.16
N ARG A 102 -0.10 17.47 -6.03
CA ARG A 102 -0.96 18.36 -5.22
C ARG A 102 -0.57 18.43 -3.75
N PHE A 103 0.02 17.36 -3.20
CA PHE A 103 0.44 17.29 -1.79
C PHE A 103 1.93 17.59 -1.57
N GLN A 104 2.73 17.69 -2.64
CA GLN A 104 4.12 18.13 -2.52
C GLN A 104 4.17 19.55 -1.96
N SER A 105 5.13 19.81 -1.06
CA SER A 105 5.26 21.07 -0.31
C SER A 105 4.08 21.41 0.62
N GLN A 106 3.13 20.50 0.84
CA GLN A 106 2.00 20.70 1.76
C GLN A 106 2.27 20.11 3.15
N THR A 107 1.52 20.58 4.15
CA THR A 107 1.41 19.91 5.46
C THR A 107 0.08 19.16 5.55
N VAL A 108 0.11 17.87 5.87
CA VAL A 108 -1.07 17.00 5.97
C VAL A 108 -1.18 16.43 7.39
N LYS A 109 -2.29 16.70 8.09
CA LYS A 109 -2.65 16.08 9.39
C LYS A 109 -3.58 14.88 9.22
N ASN A 110 -4.47 14.97 8.23
CA ASN A 110 -5.39 13.96 7.74
C ASN A 110 -5.85 14.39 6.35
N VAL A 111 -6.64 13.55 5.67
CA VAL A 111 -7.45 13.97 4.53
C VAL A 111 -8.93 13.79 4.87
N THR A 112 -9.79 14.69 4.37
CA THR A 112 -11.25 14.51 4.46
C THR A 112 -11.72 13.76 3.21
N LEU A 113 -12.23 12.55 3.36
CA LEU A 113 -12.70 11.73 2.25
C LEU A 113 -14.22 11.74 2.15
N ASN A 114 -14.72 11.82 0.92
CA ASN A 114 -16.15 11.78 0.61
C ASN A 114 -16.66 10.34 0.39
N SER A 115 -15.75 9.39 0.14
CA SER A 115 -16.07 7.97 0.01
C SER A 115 -16.73 7.38 1.26
N LYS A 116 -17.70 6.48 1.05
CA LYS A 116 -18.31 5.65 2.11
C LYS A 116 -17.35 4.60 2.67
N GLN A 117 -16.36 4.19 1.88
CA GLN A 117 -15.28 3.30 2.31
C GLN A 117 -14.38 4.06 3.28
N LYS A 118 -14.25 3.57 4.52
CA LYS A 118 -13.38 4.20 5.51
C LYS A 118 -11.96 3.69 5.36
N VAL A 119 -11.01 4.59 5.23
CA VAL A 119 -9.58 4.25 5.21
C VAL A 119 -8.83 4.99 6.31
N ILE A 120 -7.78 4.36 6.85
CA ILE A 120 -6.93 4.93 7.89
C ILE A 120 -5.47 4.51 7.67
N SER A 121 -4.51 5.38 8.02
CA SER A 121 -3.09 5.06 7.92
C SER A 121 -2.44 4.85 9.29
N LEU A 122 -1.75 3.73 9.46
CA LEU A 122 -0.87 3.48 10.60
C LEU A 122 0.52 4.01 10.28
N THR A 123 1.06 4.85 11.16
CA THR A 123 2.40 5.41 11.02
C THR A 123 3.22 5.22 12.29
N PHE A 124 4.51 4.93 12.11
CA PHE A 124 5.45 4.59 13.19
C PHE A 124 6.67 5.52 13.13
N ASP A 125 6.99 6.17 14.24
CA ASP A 125 8.11 7.10 14.39
C ASP A 125 9.25 6.51 15.26
N ASP A 126 10.44 7.12 15.15
CA ASP A 126 11.69 6.82 15.87
C ASP A 126 12.41 5.51 15.50
N GLY A 127 11.86 4.71 14.57
CA GLY A 127 12.47 3.49 14.08
C GLY A 127 13.72 3.66 13.20
N PRO A 128 14.35 2.55 12.78
CA PRO A 128 14.11 1.17 13.22
C PRO A 128 14.86 0.84 14.52
N TRP A 129 14.36 -0.14 15.28
CA TRP A 129 14.91 -0.68 16.53
C TRP A 129 14.77 -2.22 16.52
N ASN A 130 15.84 -2.96 16.84
CA ASN A 130 15.92 -4.44 16.69
C ASN A 130 14.63 -5.16 17.08
N LYS A 131 14.31 -5.19 18.38
CA LYS A 131 13.19 -5.98 18.88
C LYS A 131 11.82 -5.42 18.46
N THR A 132 11.57 -4.13 18.65
CA THR A 132 10.23 -3.55 18.49
C THR A 132 9.82 -3.43 17.03
N THR A 133 10.67 -2.91 16.15
CA THR A 133 10.32 -2.77 14.73
C THR A 133 10.08 -4.14 14.08
N GLU A 134 10.90 -5.14 14.39
CA GLU A 134 10.71 -6.51 13.88
C GLU A 134 9.38 -7.11 14.33
N GLN A 135 9.03 -6.99 15.62
CA GLN A 135 7.75 -7.47 16.15
C GLN A 135 6.55 -6.72 15.53
N ILE A 136 6.67 -5.42 15.27
CA ILE A 136 5.63 -4.63 14.59
C ILE A 136 5.44 -5.12 13.15
N LEU A 137 6.53 -5.32 12.40
CA LEU A 137 6.50 -5.87 11.05
C LEU A 137 5.82 -7.25 11.01
N GLU A 138 6.14 -8.14 11.94
CA GLU A 138 5.49 -9.45 12.06
C GLU A 138 3.97 -9.36 12.30
N ILE A 139 3.52 -8.44 13.16
CA ILE A 139 2.09 -8.21 13.43
C ILE A 139 1.38 -7.66 12.18
N LEU A 140 1.99 -6.67 11.50
CA LEU A 140 1.44 -6.07 10.29
C LEU A 140 1.33 -7.11 9.16
N LYS A 141 2.37 -7.93 8.97
CA LYS A 141 2.42 -9.06 8.04
C LYS A 141 1.34 -10.11 8.34
N LYS A 142 1.19 -10.51 9.60
CA LYS A 142 0.12 -11.43 10.06
C LYS A 142 -1.29 -10.89 9.78
N HIS A 143 -1.45 -9.59 9.64
CA HIS A 143 -2.73 -8.94 9.37
C HIS A 143 -2.90 -8.43 7.93
N ASN A 144 -1.90 -8.66 7.08
CA ASN A 144 -1.79 -8.19 5.69
C ASN A 144 -2.05 -6.68 5.56
N ILE A 145 -1.25 -5.89 6.29
CA ILE A 145 -1.36 -4.43 6.36
C ILE A 145 -0.01 -3.79 6.02
N GLN A 146 0.03 -2.92 5.02
CA GLN A 146 1.14 -1.99 4.81
C GLN A 146 0.99 -0.75 5.73
N ALA A 147 2.11 -0.09 6.02
CA ALA A 147 2.19 1.04 6.96
C ALA A 147 3.24 2.05 6.49
N THR A 148 3.43 3.15 7.21
CA THR A 148 4.49 4.14 6.92
C THR A 148 5.39 4.38 8.13
N PHE A 149 6.69 4.12 7.98
CA PHE A 149 7.70 4.24 9.02
C PHE A 149 8.54 5.51 8.78
N PHE A 150 8.45 6.48 9.69
CA PHE A 150 9.28 7.68 9.70
C PHE A 150 10.55 7.38 10.52
N VAL A 151 11.64 7.06 9.81
CA VAL A 151 12.88 6.55 10.41
C VAL A 151 13.88 7.66 10.72
N VAL A 152 14.58 7.51 11.85
CA VAL A 152 15.66 8.39 12.29
C VAL A 152 16.98 7.88 11.70
N GLY A 153 17.71 8.74 10.99
CA GLY A 153 18.89 8.35 10.21
C GLY A 153 19.99 7.63 11.01
N GLN A 154 20.29 8.07 12.23
CA GLN A 154 21.23 7.39 13.14
C GLN A 154 20.81 5.96 13.48
N HIS A 155 19.51 5.74 13.71
CA HIS A 155 18.96 4.42 14.03
C HIS A 155 18.94 3.51 12.80
N LEU A 156 18.59 4.07 11.64
CA LEU A 156 18.64 3.38 10.35
C LEU A 156 20.07 2.95 9.99
N ASN A 157 21.06 3.80 10.25
CA ASN A 157 22.47 3.55 9.94
C ASN A 157 23.03 2.32 10.68
N ILE A 158 22.55 2.08 11.91
CA ILE A 158 22.94 0.92 12.73
C ILE A 158 22.15 -0.33 12.31
N ARG A 159 20.92 -0.17 11.81
CA ARG A 159 19.94 -1.25 11.61
C ARG A 159 19.42 -1.29 10.17
N GLN A 160 20.37 -1.30 9.23
CA GLN A 160 20.10 -1.18 7.80
C GLN A 160 19.25 -2.36 7.27
N GLU A 161 19.47 -3.58 7.77
CA GLU A 161 18.69 -4.76 7.37
C GLU A 161 17.20 -4.65 7.74
N ILE A 162 16.87 -4.02 8.89
CA ILE A 162 15.47 -3.73 9.25
C ILE A 162 14.90 -2.66 8.32
N GLY A 163 15.69 -1.66 7.94
CA GLY A 163 15.35 -0.67 6.92
C GLY A 163 15.02 -1.29 5.55
N LYS A 164 15.77 -2.32 5.13
CA LYS A 164 15.46 -3.11 3.93
C LYS A 164 14.17 -3.91 4.10
N LYS A 165 14.02 -4.65 5.22
CA LYS A 165 12.84 -5.46 5.53
C LYS A 165 11.53 -4.64 5.50
N ILE A 166 11.55 -3.39 6.01
CA ILE A 166 10.42 -2.45 5.91
C ILE A 166 9.95 -2.31 4.45
N VAL A 167 10.88 -2.09 3.51
CA VAL A 167 10.55 -1.90 2.08
C VAL A 167 10.24 -3.23 1.38
N GLU A 168 10.94 -4.31 1.70
CA GLU A 168 10.73 -5.65 1.13
C GLU A 168 9.36 -6.24 1.51
N GLU A 169 8.86 -5.97 2.71
CA GLU A 169 7.51 -6.36 3.14
C GLU A 169 6.41 -5.38 2.65
N GLY A 170 6.80 -4.37 1.87
CA GLY A 170 5.89 -3.47 1.14
C GLY A 170 5.45 -2.22 1.93
N HIS A 171 6.06 -1.94 3.09
CA HIS A 171 5.79 -0.71 3.84
C HIS A 171 6.54 0.49 3.24
N VAL A 172 6.05 1.69 3.54
CA VAL A 172 6.69 2.94 3.14
C VAL A 172 7.74 3.33 4.18
N ILE A 173 8.95 3.65 3.72
CA ILE A 173 9.99 4.29 4.53
C ILE A 173 10.01 5.80 4.25
N ALA A 174 10.07 6.60 5.31
CA ALA A 174 9.93 8.05 5.28
C ALA A 174 10.94 8.72 6.22
N ASN A 175 11.20 10.01 6.03
CA ASN A 175 12.29 10.72 6.71
C ASN A 175 11.83 11.33 8.06
N HIS A 176 12.56 11.04 9.14
CA HIS A 176 12.34 11.62 10.48
C HIS A 176 13.59 12.29 11.05
N THR A 177 14.37 12.99 10.21
CA THR A 177 15.69 13.59 10.53
C THR A 177 16.78 12.56 10.86
N TRP A 178 18.00 13.04 11.08
CA TRP A 178 19.17 12.21 11.31
C TRP A 178 19.30 11.82 12.79
N ASN A 179 19.15 12.77 13.71
CA ASN A 179 19.33 12.54 15.16
C ASN A 179 18.10 12.85 16.03
N HIS A 180 16.95 13.18 15.43
CA HIS A 180 15.75 13.62 16.15
C HIS A 180 16.04 14.82 17.10
N PRO A 181 16.35 16.01 16.54
CA PRO A 181 16.66 17.20 17.34
C PRO A 181 15.51 17.61 18.27
N SER A 182 15.86 18.25 19.39
CA SER A 182 14.90 18.73 20.38
C SER A 182 13.93 19.76 19.79
N LYS A 183 12.72 19.82 20.34
CA LYS A 183 11.71 20.84 20.00
C LYS A 183 12.21 22.28 20.20
N SER A 184 13.15 22.48 21.12
CA SER A 184 13.77 23.77 21.44
C SER A 184 15.02 24.10 20.62
N SER A 185 15.48 23.19 19.74
CA SER A 185 16.69 23.40 18.95
C SER A 185 16.52 24.53 17.93
N LYS A 186 17.21 25.66 18.15
CA LYS A 186 17.49 26.65 17.11
C LYS A 186 18.59 26.08 16.21
N MET A 187 18.24 25.72 14.98
CA MET A 187 19.15 25.09 14.03
C MET A 187 19.61 26.07 12.95
N SER A 188 20.87 25.95 12.51
CA SER A 188 21.34 26.64 11.31
C SER A 188 20.78 25.99 10.03
N SER A 189 20.84 26.72 8.92
CA SER A 189 20.43 26.20 7.60
C SER A 189 21.19 24.91 7.24
N ASP A 190 22.48 24.81 7.58
CA ASP A 190 23.30 23.63 7.26
C ASP A 190 23.03 22.44 8.19
N GLN A 191 22.67 22.69 9.46
CA GLN A 191 22.16 21.65 10.33
C GLN A 191 20.83 21.08 9.79
N ILE A 192 19.90 21.94 9.37
CA ILE A 192 18.62 21.54 8.75
C ILE A 192 18.84 20.71 7.47
N LYS A 193 19.74 21.18 6.58
CA LYS A 193 20.15 20.44 5.37
C LYS A 193 20.72 19.06 5.72
N SER A 194 21.60 19.00 6.71
CA SER A 194 22.25 17.75 7.17
C SER A 194 21.23 16.76 7.74
N GLU A 195 20.33 17.19 8.62
CA GLU A 195 19.34 16.32 9.26
C GLU A 195 18.44 15.59 8.26
N ILE A 196 17.92 16.33 7.27
CA ILE A 196 17.01 15.78 6.26
C ILE A 196 17.80 15.08 5.14
N GLY A 197 18.87 15.70 4.64
CA GLY A 197 19.68 15.20 3.53
C GLY A 197 20.33 13.85 3.83
N ARG A 198 21.13 13.75 4.89
CA ARG A 198 21.84 12.51 5.26
C ARG A 198 20.91 11.32 5.45
N THR A 199 19.72 11.58 5.98
CA THR A 199 18.69 10.56 6.20
C THR A 199 18.05 10.12 4.89
N ALA A 200 17.78 11.05 3.96
CA ALA A 200 17.28 10.72 2.63
C ALA A 200 18.32 9.93 1.81
N ASP A 201 19.58 10.35 1.83
CA ASP A 201 20.70 9.69 1.15
C ASP A 201 20.90 8.25 1.68
N LEU A 202 20.82 8.06 3.00
CA LEU A 202 20.92 6.74 3.61
C LEU A 202 19.73 5.84 3.25
N ILE A 203 18.49 6.36 3.30
CA ILE A 203 17.30 5.61 2.87
C ILE A 203 17.48 5.12 1.43
N TYR A 204 17.91 5.99 0.52
CA TYR A 204 18.17 5.62 -0.88
C TYR A 204 19.30 4.60 -0.99
N LYS A 205 20.43 4.81 -0.32
CA LYS A 205 21.60 3.92 -0.36
C LYS A 205 21.27 2.48 0.04
N ILE A 206 20.45 2.28 1.07
CA ILE A 206 20.17 0.92 1.59
C ILE A 206 18.95 0.25 0.95
N THR A 207 17.96 1.02 0.47
CA THR A 207 16.69 0.47 -0.05
C THR A 207 16.50 0.62 -1.56
N GLY A 208 17.30 1.46 -2.23
CA GLY A 208 17.06 1.89 -3.62
C GLY A 208 15.83 2.76 -3.81
N ARG A 209 15.11 3.13 -2.74
CA ARG A 209 13.89 3.97 -2.79
C ARG A 209 14.20 5.40 -2.34
N THR A 210 13.67 6.38 -3.07
CA THR A 210 13.57 7.75 -2.61
C THR A 210 12.25 7.98 -1.88
N THR A 211 12.20 8.96 -0.97
CA THR A 211 10.97 9.30 -0.25
C THR A 211 10.78 10.81 -0.19
N ASN A 212 9.59 11.28 -0.61
CA ASN A 212 9.15 12.66 -0.48
C ASN A 212 8.23 12.86 0.73
N LEU A 213 8.24 11.92 1.68
CA LEU A 213 7.55 12.07 2.96
C LEU A 213 8.54 12.49 4.04
N PHE A 214 8.16 13.52 4.80
CA PHE A 214 8.91 13.98 5.97
C PHE A 214 7.95 14.19 7.13
N ARG A 215 8.36 13.81 8.34
CA ARG A 215 7.69 14.20 9.58
C ARG A 215 8.70 14.90 10.47
N PRO A 216 8.43 16.12 10.96
CA PRO A 216 9.33 16.79 11.88
C PRO A 216 9.25 16.15 13.29
N PRO A 217 10.39 15.91 13.96
CA PRO A 217 10.48 15.48 15.35
C PRO A 217 9.47 16.16 16.27
N GLY A 218 8.65 15.35 16.93
CA GLY A 218 7.60 15.80 17.85
C GLY A 218 6.59 16.82 17.27
N GLY A 219 6.44 16.89 15.95
CA GLY A 219 5.46 17.72 15.24
C GLY A 219 5.81 19.21 15.10
N VAL A 220 7.07 19.60 15.34
CA VAL A 220 7.48 21.01 15.34
C VAL A 220 7.57 21.58 13.92
N LEU A 221 6.82 22.65 13.65
CA LEU A 221 6.80 23.31 12.34
C LEU A 221 7.66 24.58 12.27
N VAL A 222 8.10 25.12 13.41
CA VAL A 222 8.67 26.49 13.52
C VAL A 222 10.20 26.55 13.62
N ASN A 223 10.89 25.41 13.55
CA ASN A 223 12.36 25.32 13.63
C ASN A 223 13.04 25.18 12.26
N GLY A 224 12.35 25.54 11.17
CA GLY A 224 12.86 25.52 9.79
C GLY A 224 12.94 24.14 9.12
N LEU A 225 12.90 23.03 9.88
CA LEU A 225 12.90 21.67 9.31
C LEU A 225 11.71 21.43 8.37
N ALA A 226 10.50 21.84 8.80
CA ALA A 226 9.29 21.65 8.02
C ALA A 226 9.27 22.51 6.75
N ASP A 227 9.81 23.74 6.81
CA ASP A 227 9.82 24.65 5.66
C ASP A 227 10.87 24.22 4.63
N TYR A 228 12.09 23.88 5.06
CA TYR A 228 13.11 23.30 4.19
C TYR A 228 12.63 21.99 3.53
N ALA A 229 11.91 21.13 4.26
CA ALA A 229 11.31 19.93 3.68
C ALA A 229 10.33 20.29 2.54
N LYS A 230 9.48 21.32 2.72
CA LYS A 230 8.57 21.80 1.68
C LYS A 230 9.28 22.42 0.49
N GLU A 231 10.34 23.20 0.71
CA GLU A 231 11.20 23.74 -0.37
C GLU A 231 11.78 22.60 -1.24
N ARG A 232 12.14 21.48 -0.61
CA ARG A 232 12.58 20.24 -1.28
C ARG A 232 11.44 19.35 -1.78
N LYS A 233 10.22 19.88 -1.90
CA LYS A 233 9.00 19.18 -2.39
C LYS A 233 8.59 17.96 -1.57
N HIS A 234 9.04 17.84 -0.32
CA HIS A 234 8.48 16.84 0.59
C HIS A 234 7.07 17.27 1.03
N THR A 235 6.24 16.28 1.29
CA THR A 235 4.98 16.44 2.04
C THR A 235 5.31 16.29 3.52
N VAL A 236 4.94 17.30 4.31
CA VAL A 236 5.11 17.32 5.77
C VAL A 236 3.91 16.59 6.39
N VAL A 237 4.13 15.39 6.91
CA VAL A 237 3.08 14.52 7.44
C VAL A 237 3.02 14.62 8.96
N LEU A 238 1.89 15.03 9.49
CA LEU A 238 1.56 15.01 10.92
C LEU A 238 0.56 13.86 11.17
N TRP A 239 -0.31 14.01 12.17
CA TRP A 239 -1.28 12.99 12.56
C TRP A 239 -2.60 13.63 13.04
N SER A 240 -3.68 12.84 13.01
CA SER A 240 -4.97 13.18 13.61
C SER A 240 -5.29 12.30 14.82
N ALA A 241 -4.83 11.05 14.81
CA ALA A 241 -5.05 10.06 15.86
C ALA A 241 -3.75 9.78 16.63
N ASP A 242 -3.41 10.68 17.55
CA ASP A 242 -2.31 10.48 18.50
C ASP A 242 -2.64 9.37 19.51
N SER A 243 -1.85 8.29 19.51
CA SER A 243 -2.00 7.16 20.43
C SER A 243 -1.50 7.47 21.86
N VAL A 244 -0.60 8.46 22.00
CA VAL A 244 0.03 8.89 23.26
C VAL A 244 0.81 7.75 23.95
N ASP A 245 1.34 6.82 23.16
CA ASP A 245 2.15 5.66 23.55
C ASP A 245 3.56 6.00 24.06
N TRP A 246 4.06 7.20 23.73
CA TRP A 246 5.29 7.76 24.33
C TRP A 246 5.13 8.05 25.84
N TYR A 247 3.90 8.26 26.31
CA TYR A 247 3.56 8.50 27.72
C TYR A 247 2.89 7.28 28.37
N TYR A 248 1.84 6.72 27.74
CA TYR A 248 1.12 5.58 28.30
C TYR A 248 1.90 4.27 28.13
N ARG A 249 2.11 3.55 29.24
CA ARG A 249 2.70 2.19 29.25
C ARG A 249 1.66 1.06 29.29
N SER A 250 0.41 1.34 28.92
CA SER A 250 -0.70 0.38 28.96
C SER A 250 -1.30 0.21 27.57
N ALA A 251 -1.21 -1.01 27.02
CA ALA A 251 -1.73 -1.35 25.70
C ALA A 251 -3.23 -1.04 25.55
N GLN A 252 -4.02 -1.29 26.60
CA GLN A 252 -5.45 -0.97 26.62
C GLN A 252 -5.72 0.54 26.50
N LYS A 253 -4.96 1.38 27.21
CA LYS A 253 -5.11 2.86 27.14
C LYS A 253 -4.78 3.38 25.75
N ILE A 254 -3.69 2.89 25.15
CA ILE A 254 -3.24 3.22 23.79
C ILE A 254 -4.31 2.81 22.77
N THR A 255 -4.78 1.56 22.86
CA THR A 255 -5.84 1.02 22.00
C THR A 255 -7.10 1.90 22.06
N LYS A 256 -7.60 2.19 23.27
CA LYS A 256 -8.77 3.07 23.46
C LYS A 256 -8.53 4.48 22.90
N LYS A 257 -7.32 5.03 23.05
CA LYS A 257 -6.96 6.36 22.54
C LYS A 257 -7.01 6.43 21.02
N VAL A 258 -6.46 5.43 20.32
CA VAL A 258 -6.49 5.34 18.86
C VAL A 258 -7.93 5.13 18.37
N LEU A 259 -8.65 4.14 18.92
CA LEU A 259 -10.02 3.83 18.49
C LEU A 259 -11.03 4.97 18.70
N ASN A 260 -10.81 5.83 19.70
CA ASN A 260 -11.64 7.01 19.96
C ASN A 260 -11.28 8.22 19.07
N LYS A 261 -10.08 8.25 18.47
CA LYS A 261 -9.62 9.33 17.58
C LYS A 261 -9.65 8.94 16.09
N ALA A 262 -9.96 7.69 15.78
CA ALA A 262 -10.02 7.19 14.41
C ALA A 262 -11.10 7.92 13.60
N SER A 263 -10.71 8.43 12.43
CA SER A 263 -11.60 9.13 11.48
C SER A 263 -11.32 8.66 10.05
N ASN A 264 -12.30 8.81 9.15
CA ASN A 264 -12.08 8.49 7.74
C ASN A 264 -11.02 9.44 7.14
N GLY A 265 -9.99 8.85 6.54
CA GLY A 265 -8.80 9.55 6.06
C GLY A 265 -7.83 10.00 7.17
N GLY A 266 -7.98 9.43 8.37
CA GLY A 266 -7.13 9.72 9.52
C GLY A 266 -5.73 9.11 9.45
N ILE A 267 -4.80 9.72 10.18
CA ILE A 267 -3.40 9.28 10.30
C ILE A 267 -3.13 9.02 11.78
N VAL A 268 -2.76 7.78 12.11
CA VAL A 268 -2.45 7.32 13.48
C VAL A 268 -0.95 7.46 13.74
N LEU A 269 -0.58 8.12 14.83
CA LEU A 269 0.80 8.16 15.33
C LEU A 269 1.03 7.07 16.39
N LEU A 270 2.02 6.21 16.13
CA LEU A 270 2.62 5.22 17.02
C LEU A 270 4.14 5.38 16.94
N HIS A 271 4.89 4.77 17.87
CA HIS A 271 6.36 4.79 17.85
C HIS A 271 6.92 3.37 17.90
N ASP A 272 7.81 3.03 16.96
CA ASP A 272 8.58 1.78 16.98
C ASP A 272 9.99 1.95 17.58
N GLY A 273 10.44 3.20 17.77
CA GLY A 273 11.66 3.54 18.50
C GLY A 273 11.45 4.47 19.71
N GLY A 274 12.51 5.18 20.11
CA GLY A 274 12.44 6.19 21.19
C GLY A 274 12.39 5.60 22.61
N GLY A 275 12.98 4.43 22.82
CA GLY A 275 13.02 3.71 24.10
C GLY A 275 12.21 2.40 24.09
N PRO A 276 11.92 1.78 25.25
CA PRO A 276 11.10 0.58 25.31
C PRO A 276 9.67 0.83 24.79
N ARG A 277 9.18 -0.07 23.92
CA ARG A 277 7.89 0.02 23.22
C ARG A 277 7.08 -1.29 23.24
N GLY A 278 7.32 -2.18 24.21
CA GLY A 278 6.57 -3.44 24.36
C GLY A 278 5.05 -3.24 24.45
N HIS A 279 4.62 -2.15 25.09
CA HIS A 279 3.21 -1.73 25.18
C HIS A 279 2.59 -1.35 23.82
N VAL A 280 3.39 -0.95 22.83
CA VAL A 280 2.94 -0.69 21.45
C VAL A 280 2.74 -2.01 20.71
N VAL A 281 3.70 -2.93 20.84
CA VAL A 281 3.62 -4.29 20.29
C VAL A 281 2.37 -5.02 20.80
N GLU A 282 2.05 -4.89 22.09
CA GLU A 282 0.84 -5.44 22.72
C GLU A 282 -0.45 -4.72 22.29
N ALA A 283 -0.42 -3.40 22.07
CA ALA A 283 -1.58 -2.63 21.61
C ALA A 283 -1.94 -2.88 20.14
N LEU A 284 -0.94 -3.08 19.28
CA LEU A 284 -1.11 -3.07 17.82
C LEU A 284 -2.14 -4.09 17.29
N PRO A 285 -2.19 -5.36 17.74
CA PRO A 285 -3.23 -6.30 17.31
C PRO A 285 -4.64 -5.84 17.71
N ASN A 286 -4.78 -5.25 18.90
CA ASN A 286 -6.06 -4.77 19.43
C ASN A 286 -6.53 -3.50 18.71
N ILE A 287 -5.60 -2.59 18.36
CA ILE A 287 -5.84 -1.44 17.49
C ILE A 287 -6.35 -1.91 16.13
N ILE A 288 -5.65 -2.87 15.50
CA ILE A 288 -6.00 -3.38 14.18
C ILE A 288 -7.37 -4.05 14.19
N ALA A 289 -7.64 -4.92 15.17
CA ALA A 289 -8.95 -5.59 15.31
C ALA A 289 -10.09 -4.58 15.55
N GLY A 290 -9.87 -3.58 16.41
CA GLY A 290 -10.87 -2.54 16.68
C GLY A 290 -11.17 -1.65 15.47
N LEU A 291 -10.15 -1.26 14.71
CA LEU A 291 -10.31 -0.48 13.48
C LEU A 291 -11.02 -1.28 12.39
N LYS A 292 -10.67 -2.56 12.19
CA LYS A 292 -11.42 -3.46 11.28
C LYS A 292 -12.89 -3.57 11.70
N LYS A 293 -13.19 -3.71 13.00
CA LYS A 293 -14.56 -3.75 13.53
C LYS A 293 -15.34 -2.44 13.31
N GLN A 294 -14.66 -1.28 13.25
CA GLN A 294 -15.27 0.01 12.92
C GLN A 294 -15.44 0.24 11.39
N GLY A 295 -15.02 -0.73 10.57
CA GLY A 295 -15.13 -0.71 9.11
C GLY A 295 -13.98 0.01 8.39
N TYR A 296 -12.82 0.16 9.04
CA TYR A 296 -11.63 0.75 8.41
C TYR A 296 -10.81 -0.28 7.64
N GLU A 297 -10.43 0.09 6.41
CA GLU A 297 -9.31 -0.48 5.68
C GLU A 297 -8.02 0.30 5.96
N PHE A 298 -6.88 -0.37 5.80
CA PHE A 298 -5.56 0.21 6.07
C PHE A 298 -4.87 0.59 4.77
N VAL A 299 -4.32 1.79 4.75
CA VAL A 299 -3.58 2.34 3.60
C VAL A 299 -2.29 3.01 4.09
N THR A 300 -1.27 2.99 3.25
CA THR A 300 -0.07 3.81 3.45
C THR A 300 -0.36 5.29 3.19
N ILE A 301 0.56 6.19 3.60
CA ILE A 301 0.38 7.63 3.34
C ILE A 301 0.28 7.97 1.83
N PRO A 302 1.13 7.45 0.93
CA PRO A 302 1.00 7.73 -0.51
C PRO A 302 -0.32 7.24 -1.11
N GLU A 303 -0.83 6.09 -0.67
CA GLU A 303 -2.15 5.58 -1.08
C GLU A 303 -3.28 6.47 -0.58
N LEU A 304 -3.25 6.87 0.71
CA LEU A 304 -4.22 7.78 1.30
C LEU A 304 -4.31 9.10 0.53
N LEU A 305 -3.15 9.68 0.18
CA LEU A 305 -3.06 10.90 -0.62
C LEU A 305 -3.52 10.67 -2.07
N THR A 306 -3.25 9.49 -2.64
CA THR A 306 -3.71 9.11 -3.99
C THR A 306 -5.23 8.97 -4.05
N ILE A 307 -5.87 8.37 -3.03
CA ILE A 307 -7.34 8.32 -2.92
C ILE A 307 -7.90 9.75 -2.89
N LYS A 308 -7.32 10.64 -2.09
CA LYS A 308 -7.80 12.03 -2.01
C LYS A 308 -7.59 12.81 -3.32
N ASP A 309 -6.45 12.63 -4.00
CA ASP A 309 -6.19 13.31 -5.27
C ASP A 309 -7.19 12.87 -6.36
N ARG A 310 -7.55 11.59 -6.39
CA ARG A 310 -8.60 11.06 -7.28
C ARG A 310 -9.96 11.68 -6.99
N GLU A 311 -10.37 11.79 -5.72
CA GLU A 311 -11.63 12.46 -5.36
C GLU A 311 -11.65 13.93 -5.82
N LEU A 312 -10.55 14.66 -5.61
CA LEU A 312 -10.44 16.06 -6.02
C LEU A 312 -10.50 16.20 -7.55
N HIS A 313 -9.79 15.34 -8.28
CA HIS A 313 -9.81 15.34 -9.73
C HIS A 313 -11.22 15.06 -10.30
N GLN A 314 -11.95 14.10 -9.74
CA GLN A 314 -13.33 13.84 -10.17
C GLN A 314 -14.28 15.00 -9.84
N ALA A 315 -14.09 15.68 -8.70
CA ALA A 315 -14.86 16.87 -8.37
C ALA A 315 -14.55 18.06 -9.31
N GLU A 316 -13.30 18.23 -9.73
CA GLU A 316 -12.87 19.22 -10.74
C GLU A 316 -13.51 18.95 -12.11
N LEU A 317 -13.49 17.68 -12.56
CA LEU A 317 -14.14 17.26 -13.81
C LEU A 317 -15.67 17.43 -13.77
N ALA A 318 -16.31 17.15 -12.64
CA ALA A 318 -17.75 17.33 -12.47
C ALA A 318 -18.14 18.81 -12.58
N LYS A 319 -17.43 19.71 -11.88
CA LYS A 319 -17.67 21.16 -11.96
C LYS A 319 -17.49 21.71 -13.37
N LYS A 320 -16.44 21.28 -14.09
CA LYS A 320 -16.21 21.71 -15.48
C LYS A 320 -17.36 21.29 -16.43
N ARG A 321 -17.85 20.06 -16.30
CA ARG A 321 -19.01 19.57 -17.08
C ARG A 321 -20.30 20.31 -16.74
N GLU A 322 -20.43 20.83 -15.52
CA GLU A 322 -21.58 21.64 -15.12
C GLU A 322 -21.52 23.06 -15.68
N SER A 323 -20.36 23.73 -15.65
CA SER A 323 -20.19 25.05 -16.26
C SER A 323 -20.37 25.01 -17.78
N GLU A 324 -19.81 24.00 -18.46
CA GLU A 324 -20.00 23.79 -19.91
C GLU A 324 -21.50 23.66 -20.27
N LYS A 325 -22.28 22.89 -19.49
CA LYS A 325 -23.73 22.77 -19.68
C LYS A 325 -24.48 24.08 -19.44
N GLN A 326 -24.06 24.88 -18.46
CA GLN A 326 -24.67 26.19 -18.18
C GLN A 326 -24.39 27.18 -19.32
N GLU A 327 -23.16 27.23 -19.84
CA GLU A 327 -22.81 28.04 -21.00
C GLU A 327 -23.57 27.63 -22.27
N THR A 328 -23.72 26.32 -22.53
CA THR A 328 -24.51 25.85 -23.69
C THR A 328 -25.97 26.27 -23.58
N LYS A 329 -26.59 26.15 -22.40
CA LYS A 329 -27.97 26.64 -22.16
C LYS A 329 -28.07 28.16 -22.30
N ALA A 330 -27.09 28.91 -21.81
CA ALA A 330 -27.08 30.37 -21.90
C ALA A 330 -26.88 30.90 -23.34
N LYS A 331 -26.29 30.10 -24.23
CA LYS A 331 -26.22 30.38 -25.68
C LYS A 331 -27.52 30.02 -26.38
N ALA A 332 -28.06 28.83 -26.14
CA ALA A 332 -29.32 28.37 -26.73
C ALA A 332 -30.54 29.25 -26.36
N ASN A 333 -30.49 29.96 -25.22
CA ASN A 333 -31.52 30.91 -24.80
C ASN A 333 -31.32 32.35 -25.37
N LYS A 334 -30.37 32.56 -26.29
CA LYS A 334 -30.08 33.85 -26.94
C LYS A 334 -30.26 33.83 -28.46
N GLU A 335 -30.65 32.67 -29.01
CA GLU A 335 -30.99 32.44 -30.41
C GLU A 335 -32.52 32.32 -30.56
#